data_AF-A0A535F446-F1
#
_entry.id   AF-A0A535F446-F1
#
_cell.length_a   1.000
_cell.length_b   1.000
_cell.length_c   1.000
_cell.angle_alpha   90.00
_cell.angle_beta   90.00
_cell.angle_gamma   90.00
#
_symmetry.space_group_name_H-M   'P 1'
#
loop_
_entity.id
_entity.type
_entity.pdbx_description
1 polymer ?
#
loop_
_entity_poly.entity_id
_entity_poly.type
_entity_poly.pdbx_seq_one_letter_code
_entity_poly.pdbx_strand_id
1 'polypeptide(L)'
;MRAVDDSSPKYAAVLRTLQIWKRLPESDIARMLRSYYLITDDFREMEDQGLLTMSFLGDEYIITPTLLGRLWLEQYENEQTKKH
;
A
#
# COMPACT_ATOMS: atom_id res chain seq x y z
N MET A 1 -14.50 10.71 15.78
CA MET A 1 -13.09 11.01 15.46
C MET A 1 -12.41 9.67 15.22
N ARG A 2 -12.21 9.26 13.96
CA ARG A 2 -11.69 7.93 13.60
C ARG A 2 -10.19 8.04 13.33
N ALA A 3 -9.40 7.24 14.04
CA ALA A 3 -7.95 7.15 13.97
C ALA A 3 -7.47 6.52 12.65
N VAL A 4 -7.57 7.27 11.55
CA VAL A 4 -7.07 6.88 10.21
C VAL A 4 -5.64 7.41 9.96
N ASP A 5 -5.10 8.23 10.86
CA ASP A 5 -3.91 9.03 10.56
C ASP A 5 -2.56 8.31 10.68
N ASP A 6 -2.40 7.27 11.51
CA ASP A 6 -1.04 6.77 11.82
C ASP A 6 -0.42 5.89 10.70
N SER A 7 -1.24 5.12 9.98
CA SER A 7 -0.77 4.20 8.93
C SER A 7 -0.85 4.79 7.51
N SER A 8 -1.49 5.95 7.33
CA SER A 8 -1.73 6.54 6.01
C SER A 8 -0.45 6.79 5.18
N PRO A 9 0.66 7.28 5.75
CA PRO A 9 1.91 7.45 5.00
C PRO A 9 2.50 6.12 4.51
N LYS A 10 2.37 5.05 5.31
CA LYS A 10 2.83 3.69 4.97
C LYS A 10 2.04 3.14 3.79
N TYR A 11 0.71 3.22 3.84
CA TYR A 11 -0.16 2.76 2.76
C TYR A 11 0.09 3.53 1.45
N ALA A 12 0.27 4.85 1.55
CA ALA A 12 0.62 5.68 0.40
C ALA A 12 1.97 5.27 -0.23
N ALA A 13 2.97 4.94 0.59
CA ALA A 13 4.26 4.47 0.09
C ALA A 13 4.12 3.15 -0.70
N VAL A 14 3.39 2.17 -0.15
CA VAL A 14 3.11 0.88 -0.83
C VAL A 14 2.39 1.11 -2.16
N LEU A 15 1.33 1.90 -2.16
CA LEU A 15 0.53 2.16 -3.36
C LEU A 15 1.30 2.92 -4.44
N ARG A 16 2.17 3.87 -4.07
CA ARG A 16 3.09 4.53 -5.03
C ARG A 16 4.04 3.54 -5.67
N THR A 17 4.64 2.65 -4.89
CA THR A 17 5.50 1.60 -5.42
C THR A 17 4.73 0.73 -6.41
N LEU A 18 3.52 0.30 -6.04
CA LEU A 18 2.67 -0.52 -6.91
C LEU A 18 2.16 0.22 -8.16
N GLN A 19 2.00 1.54 -8.12
CA GLN A 19 1.64 2.33 -9.31
C GLN A 19 2.73 2.29 -10.39
N ILE A 20 4.00 2.28 -9.97
CA ILE A 20 5.15 2.20 -10.87
C ILE A 20 5.31 0.77 -11.43
N TRP A 21 5.28 -0.24 -10.55
CA TRP A 21 5.63 -1.62 -10.89
C TRP A 21 4.45 -2.50 -11.27
N LYS A 22 3.22 -2.02 -11.09
CA LYS A 22 1.92 -2.71 -11.29
C LYS A 22 1.65 -3.88 -10.36
N ARG A 23 2.62 -4.73 -10.08
CA ARG A 23 2.56 -5.81 -9.08
C ARG A 23 3.95 -6.16 -8.64
N LEU A 24 4.12 -6.56 -7.37
CA LEU A 24 5.39 -6.98 -6.82
C LEU A 24 5.19 -8.07 -5.79
N PRO A 25 6.18 -8.94 -5.58
CA PRO A 25 6.22 -9.77 -4.39
C PRO A 25 6.26 -8.95 -3.10
N GLU A 26 5.68 -9.47 -2.03
CA GLU A 26 5.67 -8.86 -0.70
C GLU A 26 7.09 -8.52 -0.23
N SER A 27 8.03 -9.47 -0.41
CA SER A 27 9.41 -9.34 0.01
C SER A 27 10.14 -8.20 -0.71
N ASP A 28 9.82 -7.97 -1.99
CA ASP A 28 10.37 -6.87 -2.77
C ASP A 28 9.85 -5.52 -2.28
N ILE A 29 8.55 -5.40 -2.01
CA ILE A 29 7.97 -4.16 -1.46
C ILE A 29 8.59 -3.85 -0.10
N ALA A 30 8.66 -4.85 0.80
CA ALA A 30 9.28 -4.69 2.12
C ALA A 30 10.76 -4.26 2.02
N ARG A 31 11.50 -4.78 1.04
CA ARG A 31 12.90 -4.40 0.79
C ARG A 31 13.04 -2.99 0.26
N MET A 32 12.19 -2.58 -0.69
CA MET A 32 12.19 -1.23 -1.27
C MET A 32 11.77 -0.17 -0.27
N LEU A 33 10.81 -0.50 0.60
CA LEU A 33 10.23 0.39 1.60
C LEU A 33 10.75 0.06 3.01
N ARG A 34 12.03 -0.32 3.12
CA ARG A 34 12.63 -0.80 4.38
C ARG A 34 12.43 0.14 5.57
N SER A 35 12.34 1.46 5.35
CA SER A 35 12.11 2.45 6.40
C SER A 35 10.72 2.39 7.02
N TYR A 36 9.76 1.74 6.37
CA TYR A 36 8.38 1.59 6.85
C TYR A 36 8.16 0.32 7.68
N TYR A 37 9.18 -0.55 7.78
CA TYR A 37 9.13 -1.80 8.56
C TYR A 37 7.87 -2.63 8.27
N LEU A 38 7.57 -2.81 6.98
CA LEU A 38 6.39 -3.53 6.52
C LEU A 38 6.42 -4.98 6.99
N ILE A 39 5.30 -5.44 7.55
CA ILE A 39 5.03 -6.84 7.88
C ILE A 39 3.81 -7.34 7.09
N THR A 40 3.64 -8.66 6.98
CA THR A 40 2.52 -9.27 6.26
C THR A 40 1.16 -8.73 6.71
N ASP A 41 0.99 -8.46 8.00
CA ASP A 41 -0.27 -7.91 8.54
C ASP A 41 -0.59 -6.51 8.00
N ASP A 42 0.42 -5.68 7.66
CA ASP A 42 0.17 -4.38 7.01
C ASP A 42 -0.50 -4.57 5.64
N PHE A 43 -0.08 -5.58 4.88
CA PHE A 43 -0.68 -5.87 3.57
C PHE A 43 -2.08 -6.46 3.71
N ARG A 44 -2.31 -7.30 4.73
CA ARG A 44 -3.65 -7.84 5.04
C ARG A 44 -4.62 -6.74 5.41
N GLU A 45 -4.20 -5.79 6.25
CA GLU A 45 -5.03 -4.62 6.59
C GLU A 45 -5.39 -3.79 5.35
N MET A 46 -4.45 -3.63 4.41
CA MET A 46 -4.72 -2.93 3.15
C MET A 46 -5.64 -3.73 2.22
N GLU A 47 -5.54 -5.06 2.20
CA GLU A 47 -6.43 -5.95 1.46
C GLU A 47 -7.85 -5.92 2.04
N ASP A 48 -8.00 -5.95 3.36
CA ASP A 48 -9.29 -5.85 4.07
C ASP A 48 -9.99 -4.51 3.77
N GLN A 49 -9.21 -3.45 3.55
CA GLN A 49 -9.71 -2.14 3.11
C GLN A 49 -9.95 -2.05 1.59
N GLY A 50 -9.60 -3.09 0.83
CA GLY A 50 -9.74 -3.17 -0.61
C GLY A 50 -8.74 -2.32 -1.40
N LEU A 51 -7.65 -1.85 -0.79
CA LEU A 51 -6.65 -1.00 -1.43
C LEU A 51 -5.72 -1.79 -2.37
N LEU A 52 -5.45 -3.04 -2.02
CA LEU A 52 -4.67 -3.98 -2.81
C LEU A 52 -5.29 -5.37 -2.72
N THR A 53 -4.79 -6.30 -3.52
CA THR A 53 -5.06 -7.74 -3.35
C THR A 53 -3.76 -8.47 -3.14
N MET A 54 -3.85 -9.55 -2.37
CA MET A 54 -2.79 -10.50 -2.10
C MET A 54 -3.11 -11.81 -2.82
N SER A 55 -2.16 -12.35 -3.56
CA SER A 55 -2.30 -13.67 -4.21
C SER A 55 -1.08 -14.50 -3.87
N PHE A 56 -1.28 -15.58 -3.12
CA PHE A 56 -0.18 -16.48 -2.76
C PHE A 56 0.24 -17.30 -3.97
N LEU A 57 1.50 -17.16 -4.40
CA LEU A 57 2.04 -17.84 -5.58
C LEU A 57 3.43 -18.40 -5.25
N GLY A 58 3.55 -19.73 -5.25
CA GLY A 58 4.79 -20.40 -4.85
C GLY A 58 4.95 -20.34 -3.33
N ASP A 59 5.85 -19.49 -2.86
CA ASP A 59 6.25 -19.34 -1.46
C ASP A 59 6.03 -17.93 -0.89
N GLU A 60 5.49 -16.98 -1.67
CA GLU A 60 5.24 -15.62 -1.22
C GLU A 60 3.95 -15.01 -1.81
N TYR A 61 3.49 -13.91 -1.20
CA TYR A 61 2.36 -13.14 -1.70
C TYR A 61 2.79 -12.20 -2.82
N ILE A 62 2.03 -12.22 -3.92
CA ILE A 62 2.09 -11.20 -4.96
C ILE A 62 1.06 -10.13 -4.64
N ILE A 63 1.52 -8.90 -4.53
CA ILE A 63 0.73 -7.73 -4.16
C ILE A 63 0.38 -6.95 -5.43
N THR A 64 -0.91 -6.66 -5.62
CA THR A 64 -1.43 -5.95 -6.79
C THR A 64 -2.36 -4.82 -6.33
N PRO A 65 -2.23 -3.57 -6.84
CA PRO A 65 -3.11 -2.48 -6.43
C PRO A 65 -4.49 -2.67 -7.06
N THR A 66 -5.54 -2.30 -6.32
CA THR A 66 -6.90 -2.26 -6.87
C THR A 66 -7.20 -0.90 -7.52
N LEU A 67 -8.36 -0.79 -8.17
CA LEU A 67 -8.87 0.51 -8.59
C LEU A 67 -9.10 1.43 -7.38
N LEU A 68 -9.64 0.90 -6.28
CA LEU A 68 -9.89 1.65 -5.05
C LEU A 68 -8.58 2.18 -4.45
N GLY A 69 -7.52 1.35 -4.40
CA GLY A 69 -6.21 1.79 -3.91
C GLY A 69 -5.61 2.92 -4.72
N ARG A 70 -5.79 2.92 -6.05
CA ARG A 70 -5.34 4.02 -6.90
C ARG A 70 -6.09 5.32 -6.61
N LEU A 71 -7.43 5.27 -6.53
CA LEU A 71 -8.25 6.43 -6.20
C LEU A 71 -7.94 6.97 -4.79
N TRP A 72 -7.71 6.07 -3.83
CA TRP A 72 -7.31 6.43 -2.48
C TRP A 72 -5.95 7.17 -2.48
N LEU A 73 -4.97 6.69 -3.25
CA LEU A 73 -3.66 7.33 -3.36
C LEU A 73 -3.79 8.73 -3.98
N GLU A 74 -4.56 8.87 -5.06
CA GLU A 74 -4.82 10.16 -5.70
C GLU A 74 -5.46 11.15 -4.72
N GLN A 75 -6.44 10.71 -3.92
CA GLN A 75 -7.05 11.54 -2.88
C GLN A 75 -6.01 11.95 -1.81
N TYR A 76 -5.25 10.97 -1.30
CA TYR A 76 -4.22 11.22 -0.30
C TYR A 76 -3.21 12.28 -0.79
N GLU A 77 -2.73 12.16 -2.03
CA GLU A 77 -1.77 13.11 -2.60
C GLU A 77 -2.35 14.52 -2.74
N ASN A 78 -3.59 14.64 -3.20
CA ASN A 78 -4.29 15.91 -3.28
C ASN A 78 -4.45 16.59 -1.90
N GLU A 79 -4.68 15.80 -0.85
CA GLU A 79 -4.77 16.30 0.52
C GLU A 79 -3.41 16.75 1.05
N GLN A 80 -2.32 16.05 0.74
CA GLN A 80 -0.97 16.46 1.13
C GLN A 80 -0.53 17.74 0.41
N THR A 81 -0.85 17.91 -0.88
CA THR A 81 -0.53 19.13 -1.63
C THR A 81 -1.26 20.36 -1.08
N LYS A 82 -2.50 20.22 -0.60
CA LYS A 82 -3.26 21.33 0.00
C LYS A 82 -2.78 21.74 1.40
N LYS A 83 -1.99 20.90 2.07
CA LYS A 83 -1.41 21.18 3.39
C LYS A 83 -0.06 21.91 3.33
N HIS A 84 0.50 22.10 2.14
CA HIS A 84 1.68 22.94 1.86
C HIS A 84 1.27 24.22 1.14
#